data_AF-A0A9J5ZQY8-F1
#
_entry.id   AF-A0A9J5ZQY8-F1
#
_cell.length_a   1.000
_cell.length_b   1.000
_cell.length_c   1.000
_cell.angle_alpha   90.00
_cell.angle_beta   90.00
_cell.angle_gamma   90.00
#
_symmetry.space_group_name_H-M   'P 1'
#
loop_
_entity.id
_entity.type
_entity.pdbx_description
1 polymer ?
#
loop_
_entity_poly.entity_id
_entity_poly.type
_entity_poly.pdbx_seq_one_letter_code
_entity_poly.pdbx_strand_id
1 'polypeptide(L)'
;MLQVVEGARSQEASKIIGVDINELKWGKGEAFGMTDFINPKESRTSISETIKDVIEGLGVDYVFECTGIPSMLNEAIEASKLGIETIVLIGVGNGLSSSFGGIRLHSDLPTLLHKCVNKEIQLDGLITHQVSLMEINQSFELLKDPTASKLL
;
A
#
# COMPACT_ATOMS: atom_id res chain seq x y z
N MET A 1 1.78 -1.54 -0.12
CA MET A 1 1.01 -0.46 -0.76
C MET A 1 0.31 -0.94 -2.03
N LEU A 2 1.01 -1.23 -3.14
CA LEU A 2 0.35 -1.47 -4.45
C LEU A 2 -0.71 -2.59 -4.44
N GLN A 3 -0.50 -3.67 -3.68
CA GLN A 3 -1.51 -4.75 -3.57
C GLN A 3 -2.75 -4.34 -2.77
N VAL A 4 -2.62 -3.39 -1.83
CA VAL A 4 -3.76 -2.84 -1.10
C VAL A 4 -4.59 -1.96 -2.04
N VAL A 5 -3.92 -1.13 -2.85
CA VAL A 5 -4.57 -0.30 -3.88
C VAL A 5 -5.35 -1.19 -4.85
N GLU A 6 -4.73 -2.26 -5.33
CA GLU A 6 -5.37 -3.22 -6.24
C GLU A 6 -6.56 -3.92 -5.60
N GLY A 7 -6.42 -4.38 -4.36
CA GLY A 7 -7.51 -4.99 -3.60
C GLY A 7 -8.68 -4.02 -3.40
N ALA A 8 -8.42 -2.77 -3.04
CA ALA A 8 -9.44 -1.73 -2.89
C ALA A 8 -10.15 -1.45 -4.24
N ARG A 9 -9.40 -1.35 -5.34
CA ARG A 9 -9.96 -1.19 -6.69
C ARG A 9 -10.83 -2.38 -7.07
N SER A 10 -10.39 -3.61 -6.78
CA SER A 10 -11.17 -4.83 -7.04
C SER A 10 -12.44 -4.92 -6.19
N GLN A 11 -12.51 -4.21 -5.06
CA GLN A 11 -13.71 -4.04 -4.25
C GLN A 11 -14.50 -2.77 -4.61
N GLU A 12 -14.19 -2.15 -5.75
CA GLU A 12 -14.89 -0.98 -6.28
C GLU A 12 -14.85 0.26 -5.37
N ALA A 13 -13.77 0.40 -4.58
CA ALA A 13 -13.56 1.62 -3.80
C ALA A 13 -13.54 2.86 -4.71
N SER A 14 -14.36 3.85 -4.39
CA SER A 14 -14.58 5.04 -5.22
C SER A 14 -13.42 6.05 -5.17
N LYS A 15 -12.67 6.06 -4.07
CA LYS A 15 -11.48 6.91 -3.87
C LYS A 15 -10.40 6.09 -3.17
N ILE A 16 -9.19 6.10 -3.71
CA ILE A 16 -8.04 5.35 -3.21
C ILE A 16 -6.84 6.29 -3.12
N ILE A 17 -6.51 6.70 -1.91
CA ILE A 17 -5.45 7.69 -1.65
C ILE A 17 -4.16 6.97 -1.27
N GLY A 18 -3.10 7.17 -2.05
CA GLY A 18 -1.76 6.73 -1.69
C GLY A 18 -1.00 7.80 -0.93
N VAL A 19 -0.27 7.40 0.12
CA VAL A 19 0.63 8.28 0.85
C VAL A 19 2.04 7.70 0.81
N ASP A 20 2.97 8.38 0.14
CA ASP A 20 4.37 7.96 0.09
C ASP A 20 5.30 9.16 -0.08
N ILE A 21 6.50 9.08 0.50
CA ILE A 21 7.52 10.11 0.34
C ILE A 21 8.22 10.05 -1.02
N ASN A 22 8.04 8.95 -1.76
CA ASN A 22 8.63 8.74 -3.07
C ASN A 22 7.59 8.95 -4.16
N GLU A 23 7.63 10.12 -4.79
CA GLU A 23 6.72 10.52 -5.88
C GLU A 23 6.75 9.59 -7.09
N LEU A 24 7.85 8.88 -7.35
CA LEU A 24 7.93 7.93 -8.45
C LEU A 24 6.95 6.75 -8.29
N LYS A 25 6.40 6.55 -7.07
CA LYS A 25 5.36 5.55 -6.84
C LYS A 25 3.99 5.99 -7.33
N TRP A 26 3.75 7.28 -7.61
CA TRP A 26 2.46 7.74 -8.13
C TRP A 26 2.10 7.02 -9.42
N GLY A 27 2.98 7.04 -10.43
CA GLY A 27 2.68 6.44 -11.73
C GLY A 27 2.38 4.93 -11.65
N LYS A 28 3.01 4.21 -10.72
CA LYS A 28 2.68 2.80 -10.44
C LYS A 28 1.38 2.67 -9.66
N GLY A 29 1.15 3.55 -8.69
CA GLY A 29 -0.09 3.59 -7.91
C GLY A 29 -1.30 3.79 -8.81
N GLU A 30 -1.25 4.77 -9.70
CA GLU A 30 -2.30 5.09 -10.67
C GLU A 30 -2.62 3.87 -11.56
N ALA A 31 -1.58 3.21 -12.09
CA ALA A 31 -1.74 2.00 -12.89
C ALA A 31 -2.41 0.83 -12.14
N PHE A 32 -2.33 0.81 -10.80
CA PHE A 32 -2.95 -0.21 -9.94
C PHE A 32 -4.34 0.20 -9.41
N GLY A 33 -4.77 1.45 -9.63
CA GLY A 33 -6.09 1.96 -9.23
C GLY A 33 -6.09 3.12 -8.25
N MET A 34 -4.93 3.69 -7.91
CA MET A 34 -4.87 4.85 -7.03
C MET A 34 -5.49 6.07 -7.70
N THR A 35 -6.32 6.82 -6.98
CA THR A 35 -7.04 8.00 -7.51
C THR A 35 -6.38 9.31 -7.11
N ASP A 36 -5.72 9.33 -5.95
CA ASP A 36 -5.08 10.52 -5.40
C ASP A 36 -3.76 10.11 -4.73
N PHE A 37 -2.79 11.02 -4.69
CA PHE A 37 -1.51 10.79 -4.03
C PHE A 37 -1.07 11.98 -3.21
N ILE A 38 -0.50 11.68 -2.04
CA ILE A 38 0.00 12.66 -1.09
C ILE A 38 1.46 12.32 -0.81
N ASN A 39 2.34 13.28 -1.09
CA ASN A 39 3.70 13.26 -0.56
C ASN A 39 3.72 14.04 0.77
N PRO A 40 3.95 13.39 1.92
CA PRO A 40 4.01 14.07 3.22
C PRO A 40 5.05 15.20 3.29
N LYS A 41 6.10 15.16 2.45
CA LYS A 41 7.14 16.20 2.41
C LYS A 41 6.67 17.50 1.77
N GLU A 42 5.61 17.45 0.97
CA GLU A 42 5.06 18.60 0.25
C GLU A 42 3.84 19.20 0.98
N SER A 43 3.29 18.49 1.95
CA SER A 43 2.15 18.98 2.72
C SER A 43 2.53 20.06 3.72
N ARG A 44 1.63 21.02 3.91
CA ARG A 44 1.74 22.11 4.90
C ARG A 44 1.04 21.80 6.21
N THR A 45 0.16 20.79 6.19
CA THR A 45 -0.69 20.34 7.29
C THR A 45 -0.37 18.88 7.63
N SER A 46 -1.03 18.31 8.64
CA SER A 46 -0.87 16.87 8.90
C SER A 46 -1.37 16.04 7.71
N ILE A 47 -0.96 14.78 7.65
CA ILE A 47 -1.39 13.86 6.60
C ILE A 47 -2.90 13.61 6.75
N SER A 48 -3.37 13.46 7.99
CA SER A 48 -4.78 13.27 8.34
C SER A 48 -5.67 14.44 7.89
N GLU A 49 -5.21 15.68 8.06
CA GLU A 49 -5.90 16.89 7.56
C GLU A 49 -5.89 16.94 6.04
N THR A 50 -4.73 16.69 5.41
CA THR A 50 -4.61 16.65 3.94
C THR A 50 -5.58 15.63 3.32
N ILE A 51 -5.71 14.45 3.94
CA ILE A 51 -6.66 13.41 3.49
C ILE A 51 -8.11 13.91 3.59
N LYS A 52 -8.48 14.55 4.71
CA LYS A 52 -9.83 15.09 4.90
C LYS A 52 -10.19 16.16 3.88
N ASP A 53 -9.22 17.01 3.51
CA ASP A 53 -9.38 18.01 2.46
C ASP A 53 -9.58 17.35 1.09
N VAL A 54 -8.76 16.35 0.74
CA VAL A 54 -8.85 15.62 -0.54
C VAL A 54 -10.17 14.86 -0.73
N ILE A 55 -10.78 14.38 0.36
CA ILE A 55 -12.08 13.70 0.33
C ILE A 55 -13.27 14.62 0.61
N GLU A 56 -13.01 15.90 0.91
CA GLU A 56 -14.01 16.88 1.36
C GLU A 56 -14.92 16.31 2.47
N GLY A 57 -14.32 15.67 3.48
CA GLY A 57 -15.05 14.84 4.44
C GLY A 57 -14.39 14.67 5.79
N LEU A 58 -15.03 13.88 6.66
CA LEU A 58 -14.61 13.72 8.07
C LEU A 58 -13.51 12.66 8.27
N GLY A 59 -13.21 11.87 7.25
CA GLY A 59 -12.22 10.79 7.29
C GLY A 59 -12.59 9.68 6.31
N VAL A 60 -11.66 8.76 6.08
CA VAL A 60 -11.84 7.60 5.19
C VAL A 60 -12.43 6.39 5.94
N ASP A 61 -13.13 5.52 5.22
CA ASP A 61 -13.78 4.34 5.81
C ASP A 61 -12.77 3.25 6.20
N TYR A 62 -11.71 3.09 5.40
CA TYR A 62 -10.64 2.11 5.61
C TYR A 62 -9.27 2.76 5.53
N VAL A 63 -8.38 2.43 6.47
CA VAL A 63 -6.97 2.85 6.44
C VAL A 63 -6.07 1.63 6.51
N PHE A 64 -5.07 1.57 5.62
CA PHE A 64 -4.09 0.50 5.59
C PHE A 64 -2.68 1.06 5.82
N GLU A 65 -2.14 0.88 7.01
CA GLU A 65 -0.78 1.30 7.34
C GLU A 65 0.21 0.25 6.80
N CYS A 66 1.04 0.62 5.83
CA CYS A 66 1.93 -0.30 5.12
C CYS A 66 3.43 -0.01 5.31
N THR A 67 3.79 1.00 6.11
CA THR A 67 5.16 1.47 6.29
C THR A 67 5.82 0.89 7.55
N GLY A 68 5.03 0.59 8.58
CA GLY A 68 5.51 0.15 9.89
C GLY A 68 6.08 1.29 10.74
N ILE A 69 5.93 2.55 10.30
CA ILE A 69 6.43 3.72 11.02
C ILE A 69 5.45 4.07 12.16
N PRO A 70 5.89 4.10 13.44
CA PRO A 70 4.99 4.33 14.56
C PRO A 70 4.22 5.66 14.51
N SER A 71 4.85 6.74 14.03
CA SER A 71 4.16 8.05 13.91
C SER A 71 3.02 8.03 12.90
N MET A 72 3.06 7.15 11.90
CA MET A 72 2.00 7.01 10.90
C MET A 72 0.73 6.35 11.47
N LEU A 73 0.83 5.67 12.63
CA LEU A 73 -0.34 5.09 13.29
C LEU A 73 -1.31 6.17 13.77
N ASN A 74 -0.80 7.26 14.36
CA ASN A 74 -1.66 8.35 14.83
C ASN A 74 -2.33 9.06 13.64
N GLU A 75 -1.58 9.34 12.57
CA GLU A 75 -2.13 9.88 11.33
C GLU A 75 -3.21 8.97 10.73
N ALA A 76 -3.00 7.65 10.76
CA ALA A 76 -3.99 6.68 10.29
C ALA A 76 -5.28 6.71 11.14
N ILE A 77 -5.16 6.82 12.46
CA ILE A 77 -6.32 6.95 13.36
C ILE A 77 -7.07 8.25 13.07
N GLU A 78 -6.35 9.37 12.99
CA GLU A 78 -6.95 10.69 12.76
C GLU A 78 -7.57 10.84 11.37
N ALA A 79 -7.01 10.18 10.35
CA ALA A 79 -7.54 10.17 8.99
C ALA A 79 -8.82 9.31 8.86
N SER A 80 -9.07 8.40 9.80
CA SER A 80 -10.22 7.50 9.75
C SER A 80 -11.50 8.20 10.22
N LYS A 81 -12.65 7.73 9.71
CA LYS A 81 -13.96 8.25 10.10
C LYS A 81 -14.40 7.67 11.44
N LEU A 82 -14.55 8.55 12.43
CA LEU A 82 -15.01 8.21 13.78
C LEU A 82 -16.28 7.35 13.78
N GLY A 83 -16.21 6.19 14.43
CA GLY A 83 -17.36 5.31 14.69
C GLY A 83 -17.61 4.21 13.66
N ILE A 84 -16.90 4.22 12.52
CA ILE A 84 -16.87 3.11 11.54
C ILE A 84 -15.44 2.72 11.16
N GLU A 85 -14.45 3.19 11.93
CA GLU A 85 -13.04 3.05 11.61
C GLU A 85 -12.61 1.59 11.44
N THR A 86 -12.09 1.26 10.26
CA THR A 86 -11.32 0.03 10.06
C THR A 86 -9.89 0.38 9.69
N ILE A 87 -8.99 0.20 10.65
CA ILE A 87 -7.55 0.42 10.46
C ILE A 87 -6.86 -0.94 10.44
N VAL A 88 -6.19 -1.24 9.33
CA VAL A 88 -5.43 -2.48 9.13
C VAL A 88 -3.95 -2.15 9.13
N LEU A 89 -3.24 -2.61 10.15
CA LEU A 89 -1.79 -2.47 10.25
C LEU A 89 -1.12 -3.64 9.53
N ILE A 90 -0.45 -3.37 8.41
CA ILE A 90 0.27 -4.36 7.60
C ILE A 90 1.78 -4.18 7.76
N GLY A 91 2.23 -2.93 7.85
CA GLY A 91 3.64 -2.62 8.07
C GLY A 91 4.17 -3.23 9.35
N VAL A 92 5.31 -3.91 9.26
CA VAL A 92 5.95 -4.53 10.42
C VAL A 92 6.97 -3.55 11.01
N GLY A 93 6.57 -2.92 12.11
CA GLY A 93 7.45 -2.10 12.96
C GLY A 93 7.66 -2.75 14.34
N ASN A 94 7.89 -1.94 15.37
CA ASN A 94 8.07 -2.40 16.76
C ASN A 94 6.73 -2.74 17.48
N GLY A 95 5.67 -3.11 16.76
CA GLY A 95 4.31 -3.20 17.32
C GLY A 95 3.39 -4.25 16.68
N LEU A 96 2.09 -4.16 16.99
CA LEU A 96 1.03 -5.05 16.51
C LEU A 96 0.86 -4.90 14.98
N SER A 97 0.95 -6.00 14.25
CA SER A 97 0.73 -6.06 12.80
C SER A 97 -0.17 -7.25 12.44
N SER A 98 -0.90 -7.12 11.34
CA SER A 98 -1.70 -8.20 10.76
C SER A 98 -0.77 -9.22 10.11
N SER A 99 -0.84 -10.46 10.59
CA SER A 99 -0.09 -11.58 10.01
C SER A 99 -0.68 -11.96 8.66
N PHE A 100 0.12 -11.85 7.60
CA PHE A 100 -0.23 -12.27 6.23
C PHE A 100 -1.54 -11.66 5.69
N GLY A 101 -1.95 -10.47 6.18
CA GLY A 101 -3.20 -9.84 5.76
C GLY A 101 -4.46 -10.64 6.13
N GLY A 102 -4.39 -11.52 7.13
CA GLY A 102 -5.50 -12.40 7.53
C GLY A 102 -5.72 -13.62 6.63
N ILE A 103 -4.83 -13.85 5.65
CA ILE A 103 -4.92 -14.97 4.71
C ILE A 103 -4.60 -16.29 5.44
N ARG A 104 -5.52 -17.25 5.36
CA ARG A 104 -5.27 -18.63 5.81
C ARG A 104 -4.55 -19.37 4.70
N LEU A 105 -3.24 -19.54 4.87
CA LEU A 105 -2.33 -20.06 3.84
C LEU A 105 -2.83 -21.34 3.14
N HIS A 106 -3.39 -22.30 3.87
CA HIS A 106 -3.83 -23.55 3.26
C HIS A 106 -5.13 -23.44 2.44
N SER A 107 -6.12 -22.68 2.91
CA SER A 107 -7.44 -22.61 2.25
C SER A 107 -7.49 -21.48 1.21
N ASP A 108 -6.81 -20.37 1.46
CA ASP A 108 -7.01 -19.14 0.71
C ASP A 108 -5.96 -19.01 -0.41
N LEU A 109 -4.74 -19.55 -0.22
CA LEU A 109 -3.67 -19.46 -1.22
C LEU A 109 -4.01 -20.13 -2.56
N PRO A 110 -4.61 -21.34 -2.63
CA PRO A 110 -5.00 -21.93 -3.91
C PRO A 110 -5.98 -21.04 -4.69
N THR A 111 -6.92 -20.42 -3.97
CA THR A 111 -7.89 -19.48 -4.55
C THR A 111 -7.19 -18.24 -5.09
N LEU A 112 -6.25 -17.66 -4.33
CA LEU A 112 -5.46 -16.50 -4.78
C LEU A 112 -4.63 -16.83 -6.02
N LEU A 113 -3.98 -18.00 -6.06
CA LEU A 113 -3.23 -18.45 -7.23
C LEU A 113 -4.11 -18.56 -8.47
N HIS A 114 -5.31 -19.14 -8.33
CA HIS A 114 -6.27 -19.24 -9.42
C HIS A 114 -6.69 -17.85 -9.93
N LYS A 115 -6.95 -16.90 -9.03
CA LYS A 115 -7.25 -15.51 -9.41
C LYS A 115 -6.08 -14.84 -10.15
N CYS A 116 -4.84 -15.07 -9.74
CA CYS A 116 -3.67 -14.57 -10.44
C CYS A 116 -3.55 -15.17 -11.86
N VAL A 117 -3.75 -16.49 -12.00
CA VAL A 117 -3.72 -17.18 -13.31
C VAL A 117 -4.81 -16.65 -14.24
N ASN A 118 -5.99 -16.36 -13.70
CA ASN A 118 -7.12 -15.77 -14.42
C ASN A 118 -6.98 -14.28 -14.71
N LYS A 119 -5.90 -13.64 -14.24
CA LYS A 119 -5.68 -12.18 -14.34
C LYS A 119 -6.75 -11.34 -13.63
N GLU A 120 -7.41 -11.92 -12.63
CA GLU A 120 -8.31 -11.19 -11.73
C GLU A 120 -7.52 -10.34 -10.73
N ILE A 121 -6.30 -10.77 -10.39
CA ILE A 121 -5.34 -10.01 -9.58
C ILE A 121 -4.19 -9.57 -10.47
N GLN A 122 -3.96 -8.26 -10.55
CA GLN A 122 -2.89 -7.69 -11.37
C GLN A 122 -1.53 -7.84 -10.67
N LEU A 123 -0.62 -8.60 -11.27
CA LEU A 123 0.75 -8.75 -10.80
C LEU A 123 1.79 -8.09 -11.72
N ASP A 124 1.44 -7.78 -12.97
CA ASP A 124 2.39 -7.18 -13.90
C ASP A 124 2.79 -5.78 -13.42
N GLY A 125 4.07 -5.43 -13.59
CA GLY A 125 4.63 -4.17 -13.12
C GLY A 125 5.07 -4.17 -11.65
N LEU A 126 4.82 -5.25 -10.90
CA LEU A 126 5.38 -5.40 -9.54
C LEU A 126 6.87 -5.74 -9.56
N ILE A 127 7.29 -6.61 -10.49
CA ILE A 127 8.71 -6.98 -10.66
C ILE A 127 9.37 -5.90 -11.51
N THR A 128 10.36 -5.22 -10.93
CA THR A 128 11.07 -4.10 -11.57
C THR A 128 12.48 -4.47 -11.99
N HIS A 129 13.10 -5.42 -11.29
CA HIS A 129 14.44 -5.90 -11.58
C HIS A 129 14.46 -7.42 -11.52
N GLN A 130 15.34 -8.02 -12.31
CA GLN A 130 15.67 -9.44 -12.23
C GLN A 130 17.17 -9.55 -11.94
N VAL A 131 17.53 -10.32 -10.91
CA VAL A 131 18.90 -10.47 -10.43
C VAL A 131 19.22 -11.95 -10.32
N SER A 132 20.36 -12.36 -10.88
CA SER A 132 20.83 -13.73 -10.71
C SER A 132 21.12 -14.02 -9.24
N LEU A 133 20.90 -15.26 -8.79
CA LEU A 133 21.31 -15.70 -7.46
C LEU A 133 22.81 -15.46 -7.20
N MET A 134 23.64 -15.52 -8.24
CA MET A 134 25.07 -15.25 -8.15
C MET A 134 25.38 -13.77 -7.81
N GLU A 135 24.44 -12.88 -8.08
CA GLU A 135 24.56 -11.42 -7.90
C GLU A 135 23.69 -10.92 -6.73
N ILE A 136 23.24 -11.81 -5.85
CA ILE A 136 22.34 -11.49 -4.74
C ILE A 136 22.80 -10.30 -3.89
N ASN A 137 24.11 -10.11 -3.72
CA ASN A 137 24.63 -8.99 -2.95
C ASN A 137 24.35 -7.62 -3.62
N GLN A 138 24.30 -7.55 -4.95
CA GLN A 138 23.95 -6.33 -5.67
C GLN A 138 22.46 -5.98 -5.50
N SER A 139 21.60 -6.98 -5.25
CA SER A 139 20.18 -6.76 -5.01
C SER A 139 19.90 -5.83 -3.82
N PHE A 140 20.77 -5.81 -2.80
CA PHE A 140 20.61 -4.94 -1.64
C PHE A 140 20.81 -3.45 -1.98
N GLU A 141 21.63 -3.13 -2.98
CA GLU A 141 21.76 -1.76 -3.47
C GLU A 141 20.57 -1.39 -4.37
N LEU A 142 20.12 -2.33 -5.21
CA LEU A 142 18.92 -2.14 -6.03
C LEU A 142 17.64 -1.96 -5.19
N LEU A 143 17.57 -2.50 -3.96
CA LEU A 143 16.47 -2.24 -3.03
C LEU A 143 16.36 -0.77 -2.61
N LYS A 144 17.46 0.00 -2.69
CA LYS A 144 17.47 1.43 -2.38
C LYS A 144 17.07 2.31 -3.56
N ASP A 145 16.98 1.74 -4.76
CA ASP A 145 16.55 2.45 -5.96
C ASP A 145 15.09 2.91 -5.77
N PRO A 146 14.78 4.22 -5.90
CA PRO A 146 13.42 4.71 -5.74
C PRO A 146 12.44 4.17 -6.79
N THR A 147 12.93 3.60 -7.90
CA THR A 147 12.11 2.94 -8.91
C THR A 147 11.83 1.47 -8.58
N ALA A 148 12.53 0.85 -7.63
CA ALA A 148 12.35 -0.55 -7.29
C ALA A 148 10.99 -0.83 -6.63
N SER A 149 10.42 -2.01 -6.91
CA SER A 149 9.19 -2.49 -6.25
C SER A 149 9.31 -3.93 -5.79
N LYS A 150 9.67 -4.86 -6.68
CA LYS A 150 10.12 -6.21 -6.35
C LYS A 150 11.28 -6.59 -7.25
N LEU A 151 12.24 -7.30 -6.67
CA LEU A 151 13.37 -7.91 -7.36
C LEU A 151 13.08 -9.40 -7.45
N LEU A 152 13.16 -9.97 -8.64
CA LEU A 152 13.04 -11.41 -8.89
C LEU A 152 14.44 -12.03 -9.01
#